data_AF-A0A3M0Y7H1-F1
#
_entry.id   AF-A0A3M0Y7H1-F1
#
_cell.length_a   1.000
_cell.length_b   1.000
_cell.length_c   1.000
_cell.angle_alpha   90.00
_cell.angle_beta   90.00
_cell.angle_gamma   90.00
#
_symmetry.space_group_name_H-M   'P 1'
#
loop_
_entity.id
_entity.type
_entity.pdbx_description
1 polymer ?
#
loop_
_entity_poly.entity_id
_entity_poly.type
_entity_poly.pdbx_seq_one_letter_code
_entity_poly.pdbx_strand_id
1 'polypeptide(L)'
;MERLNERLAQADRVLATLESLLLEEQEANTVIRDAAIQRFAYSYEAVWKAAQHYLRVIEGLEEGSPKAVIRACVRTGILRVDDGRVALAMVDDRNLTSHTYNEKLAAKIYRSLPEYASVDAVLAGDHRRESGSSMSREATGPRAFDGNG
;
A
#
# COMPACT_ATOMS: atom_id res chain seq x y z
N MET A 1 -2.71 6.58 -19.44
CA MET A 1 -1.59 6.97 -18.55
C MET A 1 -1.95 8.15 -17.65
N GLU A 2 -2.38 9.31 -18.17
CA GLU A 2 -2.74 10.49 -17.36
C GLU A 2 -3.76 10.19 -16.25
N ARG A 3 -4.90 9.57 -16.60
CA ARG A 3 -5.94 9.13 -15.64
C ARG A 3 -5.44 8.14 -14.57
N LEU A 4 -4.40 7.35 -14.87
CA LEU A 4 -3.80 6.44 -13.90
C LEU A 4 -2.96 7.23 -12.90
N ASN A 5 -2.14 8.17 -13.37
CA ASN A 5 -1.35 9.04 -12.51
C ASN A 5 -2.24 9.86 -11.57
N GLU A 6 -3.36 10.39 -12.07
CA GLU A 6 -4.34 11.12 -11.24
C GLU A 6 -4.91 10.24 -10.12
N ARG A 7 -5.25 8.97 -10.42
CA ARG A 7 -5.77 8.03 -9.43
C ARG A 7 -4.74 7.66 -8.37
N LEU A 8 -3.50 7.39 -8.79
CA LEU A 8 -2.41 7.08 -7.85
C LEU A 8 -2.11 8.29 -6.96
N ALA A 9 -2.03 9.49 -7.54
CA ALA A 9 -1.83 10.72 -6.78
C ALA A 9 -3.00 11.02 -5.82
N GLN A 10 -4.24 10.70 -6.20
CA GLN A 10 -5.38 10.82 -5.30
C GLN A 10 -5.32 9.78 -4.17
N ALA A 11 -4.98 8.53 -4.47
CA ALA A 11 -4.82 7.48 -3.47
C ALA A 11 -3.75 7.85 -2.44
N ASP A 12 -2.59 8.31 -2.91
CA ASP A 12 -1.48 8.80 -2.09
C ASP A 12 -1.90 9.95 -1.16
N ARG A 13 -2.52 11.01 -1.70
CA ARG A 13 -3.01 12.15 -0.90
C ARG A 13 -4.01 11.73 0.18
N VAL A 14 -4.90 10.80 -0.14
CA VAL A 14 -5.94 10.35 0.79
C VAL A 14 -5.35 9.44 1.85
N LEU A 15 -4.42 8.55 1.49
CA LEU A 15 -3.70 7.69 2.43
C LEU A 15 -2.88 8.51 3.42
N ALA A 16 -2.20 9.58 2.97
CA ALA A 16 -1.45 10.48 3.84
C ALA A 16 -2.30 11.08 4.98
N THR A 17 -3.61 11.22 4.79
CA THR A 17 -4.52 11.66 5.86
C THR A 17 -4.73 10.61 6.95
N LEU A 18 -4.71 9.32 6.61
CA LEU A 18 -4.73 8.24 7.59
C LEU A 18 -3.41 8.20 8.34
N GLU A 19 -2.29 8.20 7.60
CA GLU A 19 -0.93 8.16 8.17
C GLU A 19 -0.71 9.31 9.15
N SER A 20 -1.19 10.52 8.84
CA SER A 20 -1.03 11.66 9.74
C SER A 20 -1.68 11.43 11.11
N LEU A 21 -2.81 10.71 11.19
CA LEU A 21 -3.43 10.36 12.48
C LEU A 21 -2.67 9.27 13.23
N LEU A 22 -1.98 8.38 12.51
CA LEU A 22 -1.27 7.26 13.13
C LEU A 22 0.10 7.68 13.68
N LEU A 23 0.66 8.79 13.19
CA LEU A 23 1.94 9.34 13.62
C LEU A 23 1.86 10.20 14.89
N GLU A 24 0.68 10.74 15.20
CA GLU A 24 0.51 11.55 16.40
C GLU A 24 0.51 10.62 17.63
N GLU A 25 1.50 10.76 18.52
CA GLU A 25 1.52 10.12 19.84
C GLU A 25 0.37 10.67 20.68
N GLN A 26 -0.82 10.13 20.45
CA GLN A 26 -2.04 10.51 21.16
C GLN A 26 -2.46 9.34 22.03
N GLU A 27 -2.84 9.61 23.28
CA GLU A 27 -3.59 8.64 24.06
C GLU A 27 -4.82 8.24 23.24
N ALA A 28 -4.98 6.93 23.00
CA ALA A 28 -6.06 6.40 22.19
C ALA A 28 -7.41 6.78 22.81
N ASN A 29 -7.99 7.89 22.33
CA ASN A 29 -9.34 8.31 22.68
C ASN A 29 -10.29 7.87 21.55
N THR A 30 -11.56 7.68 21.93
CA THR A 30 -12.60 7.13 21.06
C THR A 30 -12.77 7.94 19.76
N VAL A 31 -12.65 9.27 19.82
CA VAL A 31 -12.77 10.17 18.66
C VAL A 31 -11.65 9.95 17.65
N ILE A 32 -10.41 9.82 18.12
CA ILE A 32 -9.25 9.56 17.24
C ILE A 32 -9.37 8.20 16.58
N ARG A 33 -9.75 7.18 17.36
CA ARG A 33 -9.97 5.83 16.85
C ARG A 33 -11.03 5.83 15.74
N ASP A 34 -12.18 6.44 16.00
CA ASP A 34 -13.29 6.46 15.07
C ASP A 34 -12.95 7.28 13.81
N ALA A 35 -12.22 8.40 13.98
CA ALA A 35 -11.69 9.16 12.86
C ALA A 35 -10.72 8.33 12.01
N ALA A 36 -9.76 7.64 12.63
CA ALA A 36 -8.80 6.79 11.92
C ALA A 36 -9.47 5.64 11.15
N ILE A 37 -10.47 4.99 11.75
CA ILE A 37 -11.28 3.95 11.08
C ILE A 37 -12.00 4.54 9.88
N GLN A 38 -12.57 5.74 10.00
CA GLN A 38 -13.20 6.42 8.87
C GLN A 38 -12.19 6.76 7.77
N ARG A 39 -10.99 7.24 8.14
CA ARG A 39 -9.91 7.53 7.18
C ARG A 39 -9.45 6.28 6.45
N PHE A 40 -9.29 5.18 7.17
CA PHE A 40 -9.04 3.87 6.62
C PHE A 40 -10.11 3.45 5.61
N ALA A 41 -11.40 3.58 5.95
CA ALA A 41 -12.48 3.13 5.09
C ALA A 41 -12.48 3.82 3.72
N TYR A 42 -12.25 5.14 3.68
CA TYR A 42 -12.18 5.87 2.40
C TYR A 42 -10.82 5.76 1.71
N SER A 43 -9.71 5.66 2.44
CA SER A 43 -8.36 5.57 1.84
C SER A 43 -8.19 4.24 1.13
N TYR A 44 -8.59 3.16 1.79
CA TYR A 44 -8.67 1.82 1.20
C TYR A 44 -9.42 1.86 -0.14
N GLU A 45 -10.59 2.52 -0.18
CA GLU A 45 -11.41 2.60 -1.40
C GLU A 45 -10.70 3.28 -2.57
N ALA A 46 -9.93 4.33 -2.29
CA ALA A 46 -9.13 5.01 -3.29
C ALA A 46 -7.96 4.12 -3.75
N VAL A 47 -7.26 3.49 -2.82
CA VAL A 47 -6.07 2.66 -3.06
C VAL A 47 -6.40 1.42 -3.88
N TRP A 48 -7.39 0.60 -3.48
CA TRP A 48 -7.69 -0.62 -4.22
C TRP A 48 -8.21 -0.33 -5.63
N LYS A 49 -8.91 0.79 -5.83
CA LYS A 49 -9.33 1.25 -7.18
C LYS A 49 -8.17 1.76 -8.02
N ALA A 50 -7.18 2.40 -7.41
CA ALA A 50 -5.96 2.78 -8.10
C ALA A 50 -5.17 1.53 -8.54
N ALA A 51 -5.01 0.54 -7.65
CA ALA A 51 -4.40 -0.75 -7.96
C ALA A 51 -5.17 -1.52 -9.05
N GLN A 52 -6.50 -1.56 -8.97
CA GLN A 52 -7.35 -2.13 -10.02
C GLN A 52 -7.11 -1.47 -11.38
N HIS A 53 -7.02 -0.14 -11.39
CA HIS A 53 -6.79 0.59 -12.63
C HIS A 53 -5.37 0.38 -13.17
N TYR A 54 -4.37 0.27 -12.29
CA TYR A 54 -3.01 -0.11 -12.65
C TYR A 54 -2.97 -1.48 -13.33
N LEU A 55 -3.54 -2.51 -12.68
CA LEU A 55 -3.62 -3.87 -13.23
C LEU A 55 -4.28 -3.87 -14.62
N ARG A 56 -5.34 -3.09 -14.80
CA ARG A 56 -6.02 -2.98 -16.09
C ARG A 56 -5.16 -2.35 -17.18
N VAL A 57 -4.48 -1.24 -16.86
CA VAL A 57 -3.77 -0.42 -17.85
C VAL A 57 -2.37 -0.95 -18.16
N ILE A 58 -1.68 -1.50 -17.16
CA ILE A 58 -0.28 -1.94 -17.25
C ILE A 58 -0.17 -3.44 -17.47
N GLU A 59 -0.93 -4.24 -16.71
CA GLU A 59 -0.85 -5.71 -16.76
C GLU A 59 -1.90 -6.34 -17.69
N GLY A 60 -2.87 -5.55 -18.17
CA GLY A 60 -3.99 -6.05 -18.99
C GLY A 60 -4.97 -6.96 -18.22
N LEU A 61 -4.98 -6.87 -16.88
CA LEU A 61 -5.82 -7.70 -16.01
C LEU A 61 -7.07 -6.94 -15.53
N GLU A 62 -8.26 -7.48 -15.83
CA GLU A 62 -9.53 -6.90 -15.38
C GLU A 62 -10.10 -7.69 -14.18
N GLU A 63 -9.83 -7.21 -12.97
CA GLU A 63 -10.31 -7.82 -11.73
C GLU A 63 -11.50 -7.05 -11.15
N GLY A 64 -12.59 -7.75 -10.79
CA GLY A 64 -13.87 -7.12 -10.40
C GLY A 64 -14.08 -6.88 -8.90
N SER A 65 -13.16 -7.30 -8.03
CA SER A 65 -13.32 -7.17 -6.58
C SER A 65 -12.00 -6.87 -5.87
N PRO A 66 -12.01 -6.27 -4.67
CA PRO A 66 -10.78 -5.96 -3.94
C PRO A 66 -9.90 -7.19 -3.65
N LYS A 67 -10.50 -8.31 -3.23
CA LYS A 67 -9.74 -9.55 -3.01
C LYS A 67 -9.11 -10.08 -4.29
N ALA A 68 -9.78 -9.93 -5.43
CA ALA A 68 -9.25 -10.37 -6.72
C ALA A 68 -8.10 -9.46 -7.19
N VAL A 69 -8.24 -8.14 -7.01
CA VAL A 69 -7.18 -7.14 -7.23
C VAL A 69 -5.95 -7.46 -6.39
N ILE A 70 -6.10 -7.69 -5.09
CA ILE A 70 -4.97 -8.03 -4.21
C ILE A 70 -4.27 -9.31 -4.66
N ARG A 71 -5.03 -10.37 -4.99
CA ARG A 71 -4.44 -11.60 -5.52
C ARG A 71 -3.69 -11.36 -6.83
N ALA A 72 -4.21 -10.49 -7.71
CA ALA A 72 -3.52 -10.13 -8.94
C ALA A 72 -2.24 -9.35 -8.66
N CYS A 73 -2.25 -8.39 -7.73
CA CYS A 73 -1.05 -7.67 -7.30
C CYS A 73 0.04 -8.61 -6.76
N VAL A 74 -0.33 -9.67 -6.03
CA VAL A 74 0.64 -10.69 -5.61
C VAL A 74 1.18 -11.49 -6.80
N ARG A 75 0.32 -11.89 -7.74
CA ARG A 75 0.74 -12.65 -8.94
C ARG A 75 1.66 -11.85 -9.86
N THR A 76 1.45 -10.55 -9.97
CA THR A 76 2.26 -9.65 -10.83
C THR A 76 3.48 -9.07 -10.11
N GLY A 77 3.67 -9.39 -8.82
CA GLY A 77 4.83 -8.92 -8.05
C GLY A 77 4.73 -7.49 -7.52
N ILE A 78 3.57 -6.83 -7.69
CA ILE A 78 3.25 -5.52 -7.07
C ILE A 78 3.27 -5.65 -5.54
N LEU A 79 2.72 -6.76 -5.03
CA LEU A 79 2.77 -7.10 -3.60
C LEU A 79 3.61 -8.35 -3.37
N ARG A 80 4.37 -8.35 -2.27
CA ARG A 80 4.99 -9.57 -1.76
C ARG A 80 3.91 -10.51 -1.23
N VAL A 81 4.22 -11.80 -1.11
CA VAL A 81 3.27 -12.81 -0.61
C VAL A 81 2.78 -12.49 0.81
N ASP A 82 3.67 -12.02 1.68
CA ASP A 82 3.32 -11.68 3.07
C ASP A 82 2.43 -10.43 3.13
N ASP A 83 2.78 -9.36 2.38
CA ASP A 83 1.93 -8.16 2.24
C ASP A 83 0.55 -8.51 1.66
N GLY A 84 0.50 -9.48 0.75
CA GLY A 84 -0.75 -10.01 0.20
C GLY A 84 -1.67 -10.63 1.25
N ARG A 85 -1.11 -11.31 2.27
CA ARG A 85 -1.90 -11.87 3.39
C ARG A 85 -2.49 -10.76 4.25
N VAL A 86 -1.68 -9.74 4.55
CA VAL A 86 -2.12 -8.55 5.28
C VAL A 86 -3.22 -7.83 4.50
N ALA A 87 -3.03 -7.61 3.20
CA ALA A 87 -4.01 -6.97 2.33
C ALA A 87 -5.34 -7.75 2.29
N LEU A 88 -5.30 -9.07 2.26
CA LEU A 88 -6.52 -9.88 2.30
C LEU A 88 -7.27 -9.74 3.63
N ALA A 89 -6.55 -9.71 4.76
CA ALA A 89 -7.14 -9.44 6.07
C ALA A 89 -7.71 -8.02 6.15
N MET A 90 -7.02 -7.05 5.57
CA MET A 90 -7.46 -5.65 5.46
C MET A 90 -8.80 -5.51 4.73
N VAL A 91 -9.04 -6.28 3.65
CA VAL A 91 -10.35 -6.30 2.96
C VAL A 91 -11.46 -6.74 3.92
N ASP A 92 -11.19 -7.77 4.72
CA ASP A 92 -12.16 -8.33 5.65
C ASP A 92 -12.46 -7.34 6.78
N ASP A 93 -11.43 -6.75 7.38
CA ASP A 93 -11.59 -5.73 8.43
C ASP A 93 -12.26 -4.45 7.88
N ARG A 94 -11.98 -4.04 6.63
CA ARG A 94 -12.69 -2.93 5.97
C ARG A 94 -14.18 -3.19 5.88
N ASN A 95 -14.61 -4.40 5.51
CA ASN A 95 -16.04 -4.73 5.44
C ASN A 95 -16.73 -4.70 6.81
N LEU A 96 -15.97 -4.80 7.89
CA LEU A 96 -16.46 -4.75 9.26
C LEU A 96 -16.50 -3.33 9.85
N THR A 97 -15.97 -2.33 9.16
CA THR A 97 -15.91 -0.94 9.64
C THR A 97 -17.28 -0.33 9.93
N SER A 98 -18.33 -0.74 9.21
CA SER A 98 -19.73 -0.36 9.49
C SER A 98 -20.27 -0.90 10.82
N HIS A 99 -19.59 -1.87 11.44
CA HIS A 99 -19.97 -2.51 12.70
C HIS A 99 -19.15 -2.02 13.90
N THR A 100 -18.42 -0.92 13.75
CA THR A 100 -17.49 -0.38 14.76
C THR A 100 -18.17 0.29 15.96
N TYR A 101 -19.51 0.34 15.99
CA TYR A 101 -20.26 0.53 17.25
C TYR A 101 -19.93 -0.56 18.29
N ASN A 102 -19.41 -1.71 17.86
CA ASN A 102 -18.74 -2.68 18.74
C ASN A 102 -17.32 -2.20 19.07
N GLU A 103 -17.11 -1.74 20.30
CA GLU A 103 -15.82 -1.20 20.75
C GLU A 103 -14.65 -2.19 20.66
N LYS A 104 -14.90 -3.48 20.90
CA LYS A 104 -13.84 -4.51 20.80
C LYS A 104 -13.39 -4.66 19.35
N LEU A 105 -14.33 -4.61 18.41
CA LEU A 105 -14.04 -4.64 16.98
C LEU A 105 -13.33 -3.37 16.54
N ALA A 106 -13.80 -2.18 16.95
CA ALA A 106 -13.15 -0.91 16.64
C ALA A 106 -11.70 -0.89 17.15
N ALA A 107 -11.47 -1.32 18.40
CA ALA A 107 -10.13 -1.42 18.96
C ALA A 107 -9.24 -2.43 18.23
N LYS A 108 -9.81 -3.56 17.75
CA LYS A 108 -9.08 -4.53 16.93
C LYS A 108 -8.63 -3.91 15.61
N ILE A 109 -9.57 -3.33 14.85
CA ILE A 109 -9.28 -2.71 13.54
C ILE A 109 -8.26 -1.59 13.70
N TYR A 110 -8.44 -0.72 14.70
CA TYR A 110 -7.53 0.39 14.95
C TYR A 110 -6.08 -0.05 15.17
N ARG A 111 -5.86 -1.14 15.91
CA ARG A 111 -4.51 -1.71 16.12
C ARG A 111 -3.87 -2.24 14.84
N SER A 112 -4.66 -2.65 13.85
CA SER A 112 -4.16 -3.14 12.56
C SER A 112 -3.83 -2.00 11.58
N LEU A 113 -4.33 -0.77 11.81
CA LEU A 113 -4.22 0.32 10.84
C LEU A 113 -2.77 0.68 10.44
N PRO A 114 -1.75 0.65 11.32
CA PRO A 114 -0.38 0.91 10.91
C PRO A 114 0.13 -0.09 9.87
N GLU A 115 -0.18 -1.37 10.02
CA GLU A 115 0.21 -2.42 9.08
C GLU A 115 -0.56 -2.26 7.76
N TYR A 116 -1.85 -1.92 7.83
CA TYR A 116 -2.68 -1.66 6.66
C TYR A 116 -2.21 -0.45 5.86
N ALA A 117 -1.88 0.66 6.53
CA ALA A 117 -1.35 1.85 5.88
C ALA A 117 -0.05 1.56 5.12
N SER A 118 0.85 0.75 5.72
CA SER A 118 2.08 0.32 5.04
C SER A 118 1.82 -0.46 3.75
N VAL A 119 0.83 -1.35 3.74
CA VAL A 119 0.48 -2.14 2.56
C VAL A 119 -0.27 -1.32 1.51
N ASP A 120 -1.15 -0.43 1.96
CA ASP A 120 -1.84 0.53 1.08
C ASP A 120 -0.85 1.49 0.40
N ALA A 121 0.23 1.89 1.07
CA ALA A 121 1.29 2.72 0.49
C ALA A 121 2.00 2.02 -0.67
N VAL A 122 2.28 0.72 -0.52
CA VAL A 122 2.80 -0.10 -1.63
C VAL A 122 1.80 -0.08 -2.78
N LEU A 123 0.54 -0.44 -2.55
CA LEU A 123 -0.51 -0.48 -3.58
C LEU A 123 -0.77 0.86 -4.28
N ALA A 124 -0.64 1.99 -3.57
CA ALA A 124 -0.83 3.34 -4.10
C ALA A 124 0.28 3.78 -5.07
N GLY A 125 1.36 3.01 -5.19
CA GLY A 125 2.42 3.28 -6.15
C GLY A 125 3.75 3.75 -5.56
N ASP A 126 4.03 3.53 -4.27
CA ASP A 126 5.39 3.71 -3.71
C ASP A 126 6.38 2.61 -4.17
N HIS A 127 6.17 2.07 -5.37
CA HIS A 127 7.09 1.15 -6.03
C HIS A 127 8.35 1.87 -6.55
N ARG A 128 8.33 3.21 -6.57
CA ARG A 128 9.43 4.05 -7.08
C ARG A 128 10.65 4.10 -6.16
N ARG A 129 10.59 3.60 -4.92
CA ARG A 129 11.77 3.57 -4.05
C ARG A 129 12.77 2.46 -4.37
N GLU A 130 12.42 1.47 -5.19
CA GLU A 130 13.31 0.34 -5.46
C GLU A 130 13.99 0.38 -6.85
N SER A 131 13.51 1.18 -7.81
CA SER A 131 14.18 1.33 -9.12
C SER A 131 15.41 2.26 -9.10
N GLY A 132 15.76 2.84 -7.95
CA GLY A 132 16.87 3.79 -7.79
C GLY A 132 18.19 3.23 -7.25
N SER A 133 18.30 1.92 -6.96
CA SER A 133 19.53 1.33 -6.38
C SER A 133 20.19 0.21 -7.19
N SER A 134 19.76 -0.02 -8.42
CA SER A 134 20.31 -1.11 -9.28
C SER A 134 21.04 -0.60 -10.54
N MET A 135 21.59 0.61 -10.50
CA MET A 135 22.51 1.13 -11.54
C MET A 135 23.73 1.79 -10.89
N SER A 136 24.54 1.01 -10.18
CA SER A 136 25.90 1.42 -9.79
C SER A 136 26.70 0.19 -9.34
N ARG A 137 26.92 -0.77 -10.24
CA ARG A 137 27.95 -1.80 -10.08
C ARG A 137 28.25 -2.47 -11.41
N GLU A 138 28.86 -1.70 -12.31
CA GLU A 138 29.77 -2.24 -13.32
C GLU A 138 30.55 -1.09 -13.98
N ALA A 139 31.81 -0.91 -13.55
CA ALA A 139 32.93 -0.43 -14.36
C ALA A 139 34.20 -0.39 -13.50
N THR A 140 34.78 -1.55 -13.23
CA THR A 140 36.23 -1.62 -13.03
C THR A 140 36.72 -2.81 -13.84
N GLY A 141 36.93 -2.56 -15.12
CA GLY A 141 37.60 -3.50 -16.02
C GLY A 141 39.05 -3.74 -15.59
N PRO A 142 39.67 -4.83 -16.06
CA PRO A 142 40.97 -5.26 -15.60
C PRO A 142 42.05 -4.35 -16.19
N ARG A 143 42.85 -3.68 -15.34
CA ARG A 143 44.14 -3.17 -15.76
C ARG A 143 45.17 -4.29 -15.63
N ALA A 144 45.54 -4.84 -16.78
CA ALA A 144 46.82 -5.50 -16.96
C ALA A 144 47.93 -4.58 -16.43
N PHE A 145 48.79 -5.13 -15.60
CA PHE A 145 50.05 -4.50 -15.23
C PHE A 145 51.16 -5.41 -15.72
N ASP A 146 51.75 -5.00 -16.86
CA ASP A 146 53.01 -5.51 -17.36
C ASP A 146 54.15 -5.12 -16.40
N GLY A 147 55.15 -5.98 -16.31
CA GLY A 147 56.18 -5.95 -15.27
C GLY A 147 57.22 -4.84 -15.34
N ASN A 148 57.95 -4.71 -14.22
CA ASN A 148 59.40 -4.52 -14.18
C ASN A 148 59.89 -4.79 -12.74
N GLY A 149 60.89 -5.66 -12.59
CA GLY A 149 61.50 -6.02 -11.30
C GLY A 149 62.06 -7.43 -11.27
#